data_AF-A0A345Z426-F1
#
_entry.id   AF-A0A345Z426-F1
#
_cell.length_a   1.000
_cell.length_b   1.000
_cell.length_c   1.000
_cell.angle_alpha   90.00
_cell.angle_beta   90.00
_cell.angle_gamma   90.00
#
_symmetry.space_group_name_H-M   'P 1'
#
loop_
_entity.id
_entity.type
_entity.pdbx_description
1 polymer ?
#
loop_
_entity_poly.entity_id
_entity_poly.type
_entity_poly.pdbx_seq_one_letter_code
_entity_poly.pdbx_strand_id
1 'polypeptide(L)'
;MKQKPGRIIILSGPSGVGKGSVNNELFKDKNLNLTYSVSMTTRAPREGEVDGVNYFFVTREYFEEQIKKDAFIECAEFIGNYYGTPKSYVYEQIQAGKNVILEIEVKGAMQVLAQDTKKEILSIFLMPPSLTELKNRIKKRGTESSEIIKQRMDKALLEIPLKWNYQYVIENDNLINAVDKIKDVLQKEDALCSDARQSRYWYLFGVVKEVITMRYLYFVENWKLNVLELVEDNHRVKSEDFDFMNHLTVILSDRIYEDVLAHGFVNSLVDKDFISKKVEKLMLEVDFFSLKQTKLD
;
A
#
# COMPACT_ATOMS: atom_id res chain seq x y z
N MET A 1 -7.66 15.04 24.90
CA MET A 1 -6.58 14.74 23.93
C MET A 1 -7.17 14.83 22.54
N LYS A 2 -6.54 15.51 21.58
CA LYS A 2 -7.05 15.54 20.19
C LYS A 2 -6.96 14.12 19.62
N GLN A 3 -8.07 13.62 19.09
CA GLN A 3 -8.12 12.35 18.38
C GLN A 3 -7.21 12.44 17.16
N LYS A 4 -6.40 11.41 16.93
CA LYS A 4 -5.52 11.34 15.77
C LYS A 4 -6.37 11.26 14.49
N PRO A 5 -6.04 12.04 13.43
CA PRO A 5 -6.74 11.90 12.16
C PRO A 5 -6.50 10.51 11.56
N GLY A 6 -7.51 9.99 10.88
CA GLY A 6 -7.39 8.72 10.15
C GLY A 6 -6.57 8.85 8.87
N ARG A 7 -6.51 7.77 8.08
CA ARG A 7 -5.83 7.73 6.79
C ARG A 7 -6.80 7.48 5.64
N ILE A 8 -6.44 7.94 4.44
CA ILE A 8 -7.03 7.44 3.20
C ILE A 8 -6.30 6.14 2.85
N ILE A 9 -7.03 5.04 2.74
CA ILE A 9 -6.47 3.73 2.38
C ILE A 9 -6.97 3.37 0.98
N ILE A 10 -6.07 3.36 0.01
CA ILE A 10 -6.36 2.87 -1.33
C ILE A 10 -6.05 1.38 -1.36
N LEU A 11 -7.08 0.55 -1.54
CA LEU A 11 -6.93 -0.87 -1.81
C LEU A 11 -7.33 -1.15 -3.26
N SER A 12 -6.34 -1.24 -4.14
CA SER A 12 -6.55 -1.50 -5.57
C SER A 12 -5.83 -2.78 -6.02
N GLY A 13 -5.89 -3.07 -7.31
CA GLY A 13 -5.33 -4.28 -7.90
C GLY A 13 -6.15 -4.76 -9.10
N PRO A 14 -5.63 -5.71 -9.89
CA PRO A 14 -6.27 -6.12 -11.14
C PRO A 14 -7.66 -6.70 -10.89
N SER A 15 -8.52 -6.62 -11.90
CA SER A 15 -9.84 -7.27 -11.87
C SER A 15 -9.70 -8.76 -11.52
N GLY A 16 -10.45 -9.23 -10.52
CA GLY A 16 -10.45 -10.63 -10.09
C GLY A 16 -9.44 -10.99 -9.00
N VAL A 17 -8.65 -10.03 -8.50
CA VAL A 17 -7.66 -10.30 -7.45
C VAL A 17 -8.26 -10.62 -6.07
N GLY A 18 -9.50 -10.21 -5.81
CA GLY A 18 -10.20 -10.51 -4.54
C GLY A 18 -10.37 -9.32 -3.58
N LYS A 19 -10.30 -8.06 -4.08
CA LYS A 19 -10.48 -6.83 -3.28
C LYS A 19 -11.68 -6.86 -2.33
N GLY A 20 -12.88 -7.13 -2.85
CA GLY A 20 -14.09 -7.19 -2.03
C GLY A 20 -14.04 -8.26 -0.91
N SER A 21 -13.42 -9.41 -1.16
CA SER A 21 -13.24 -10.44 -0.11
C SER A 21 -12.31 -9.95 1.00
N VAL A 22 -11.20 -9.30 0.63
CA VAL A 22 -10.25 -8.71 1.58
C VAL A 22 -10.90 -7.59 2.39
N ASN A 23 -11.60 -6.66 1.73
CA ASN A 23 -12.35 -5.61 2.40
C ASN A 23 -13.37 -6.18 3.39
N ASN A 24 -14.17 -7.15 2.97
CA ASN A 24 -15.15 -7.79 3.86
C ASN A 24 -14.52 -8.37 5.13
N GLU A 25 -13.34 -8.97 5.05
CA GLU A 25 -12.63 -9.47 6.24
C GLU A 25 -12.02 -8.34 7.08
N LEU A 26 -11.45 -7.30 6.46
CA LEU A 26 -10.92 -6.14 7.18
C LEU A 26 -12.01 -5.41 7.98
N PHE A 27 -13.20 -5.22 7.40
CA PHE A 27 -14.31 -4.53 8.06
C PHE A 27 -14.91 -5.29 9.24
N LYS A 28 -14.61 -6.59 9.42
CA LYS A 28 -14.99 -7.33 10.63
C LYS A 28 -14.17 -6.91 11.85
N ASP A 29 -12.97 -6.38 11.64
CA ASP A 29 -12.09 -5.96 12.73
C ASP A 29 -12.33 -4.50 13.10
N LYS A 30 -13.11 -4.31 14.17
CA LYS A 30 -13.47 -2.97 14.66
C LYS A 30 -12.26 -2.14 15.12
N ASN A 31 -11.13 -2.77 15.44
CA ASN A 31 -9.93 -2.05 15.87
C ASN A 31 -9.28 -1.26 14.73
N LEU A 32 -9.60 -1.60 13.48
CA LEU A 32 -9.10 -0.89 12.30
C LEU A 32 -9.80 0.46 12.05
N ASN A 33 -10.92 0.72 12.74
CA ASN A 33 -11.74 1.93 12.61
C ASN A 33 -12.02 2.34 11.15
N LEU A 34 -12.37 1.35 10.32
CA LEU A 34 -12.56 1.51 8.88
C LEU A 34 -13.95 2.07 8.55
N THR A 35 -14.02 2.85 7.48
CA THR A 35 -15.27 3.26 6.83
C THR A 35 -15.07 3.26 5.31
N TYR A 36 -16.11 2.93 4.54
CA TYR A 36 -16.05 3.06 3.09
C TYR A 36 -16.21 4.54 2.69
N SER A 37 -15.56 4.95 1.61
CA SER A 37 -16.00 6.18 0.93
C SER A 37 -17.35 5.96 0.27
N VAL A 38 -18.28 6.89 0.48
CA VAL A 38 -19.53 6.94 -0.29
C VAL A 38 -19.29 7.80 -1.53
N SER A 39 -19.28 7.19 -2.71
CA SER A 39 -19.09 7.90 -3.98
C SER A 39 -20.37 8.62 -4.41
N MET A 40 -20.23 9.73 -5.15
CA MET A 40 -21.31 10.32 -5.94
C MET A 40 -21.49 9.56 -7.25
N THR A 41 -22.73 9.45 -7.72
CA THR A 41 -23.02 8.94 -9.07
C THR A 41 -24.19 9.65 -9.72
N THR A 42 -24.17 9.73 -11.06
CA THR A 42 -25.30 10.22 -11.87
C THR A 42 -26.28 9.13 -12.28
N ARG A 43 -25.96 7.86 -11.96
CA ARG A 43 -26.84 6.73 -12.21
C ARG A 43 -28.04 6.83 -11.27
N ALA A 44 -29.23 6.47 -11.73
CA ALA A 44 -30.38 6.29 -10.83
C ALA A 44 -30.14 5.15 -9.81
N PRO A 45 -30.65 5.27 -8.56
CA PRO A 45 -30.57 4.20 -7.58
C PRO A 45 -31.25 2.93 -8.08
N ARG A 46 -30.65 1.77 -7.77
CA ARG A 46 -31.29 0.45 -7.94
C ARG A 46 -32.21 0.17 -6.75
N GLU A 47 -33.09 -0.81 -6.94
CA GLU A 47 -33.93 -1.32 -5.85
C GLU A 47 -33.07 -1.75 -4.64
N GLY A 48 -33.39 -1.21 -3.47
CA GLY A 48 -32.65 -1.45 -2.23
C GLY A 48 -31.42 -0.57 -1.99
N GLU A 49 -30.97 0.25 -2.96
CA GLU A 49 -29.92 1.24 -2.71
C GLU A 49 -30.50 2.47 -1.98
N VAL A 50 -29.74 2.96 -0.99
CA VAL A 50 -30.11 4.11 -0.16
C VAL A 50 -29.11 5.25 -0.38
N ASP A 51 -29.63 6.45 -0.61
CA ASP A 51 -28.84 7.67 -0.78
C ASP A 51 -28.02 7.99 0.48
N GLY A 52 -26.76 8.38 0.30
CA GLY A 52 -25.81 8.64 1.39
C GLY A 52 -25.29 7.39 2.10
N VAL A 53 -25.76 6.20 1.73
CA VAL A 53 -25.27 4.91 2.23
C VAL A 53 -24.52 4.16 1.13
N ASN A 54 -25.17 3.95 -0.01
CA ASN A 54 -24.56 3.26 -1.15
C ASN A 54 -23.83 4.23 -2.07
N TYR A 55 -24.51 5.32 -2.45
CA TYR A 55 -23.98 6.42 -3.23
C TYR A 55 -24.69 7.71 -2.82
N PHE A 56 -24.08 8.85 -3.16
CA PHE A 56 -24.80 10.11 -3.30
C PHE A 56 -25.34 10.20 -4.73
N PHE A 57 -26.64 10.01 -4.91
CA PHE A 57 -27.29 10.03 -6.20
C PHE A 57 -27.60 11.46 -6.61
N VAL A 58 -26.93 11.95 -7.66
CA VAL A 58 -27.00 13.35 -8.10
C VAL A 58 -27.34 13.46 -9.58
N THR A 59 -27.76 14.64 -10.03
CA THR A 59 -27.94 14.88 -11.47
C THR A 59 -26.59 15.04 -12.17
N ARG A 60 -26.58 14.85 -13.49
CA ARG A 60 -25.37 15.02 -14.30
C ARG A 60 -24.85 16.46 -14.24
N GLU A 61 -25.75 17.44 -14.30
CA GLU A 61 -25.42 18.87 -14.24
C GLU A 61 -24.75 19.22 -12.92
N TYR A 62 -25.27 18.70 -11.80
CA TYR A 62 -24.66 18.90 -10.49
C TYR A 62 -23.28 18.25 -10.41
N PHE A 63 -23.14 17.01 -10.90
CA PHE A 63 -21.84 16.33 -10.91
C PHE A 63 -20.79 17.12 -11.71
N GLU A 64 -21.14 17.60 -12.90
CA GLU A 64 -20.26 18.41 -13.74
C GLU A 64 -19.90 19.76 -13.09
N GLU A 65 -20.82 20.36 -12.31
CA GLU A 65 -20.50 21.53 -11.48
C GLU A 65 -19.47 21.20 -10.39
N GLN A 66 -19.59 20.04 -9.73
CA GLN A 66 -18.64 19.58 -8.72
C GLN A 66 -17.25 19.27 -9.33
N ILE A 67 -17.19 18.76 -10.56
CA ILE A 67 -15.92 18.61 -11.29
C ILE A 67 -15.24 19.98 -11.46
N LYS A 68 -16.00 21.00 -11.89
CA LYS A 68 -15.45 22.38 -12.07
C LYS A 68 -14.94 23.00 -10.77
N LYS A 69 -15.45 22.55 -9.62
CA LYS A 69 -15.04 22.99 -8.28
C LYS A 69 -13.90 22.16 -7.68
N ASP A 70 -13.32 21.22 -8.43
CA ASP A 70 -12.29 20.29 -7.93
C ASP A 70 -12.73 19.55 -6.65
N ALA A 71 -14.01 19.15 -6.60
CA ALA A 71 -14.63 18.58 -5.40
C ALA A 71 -14.34 17.07 -5.22
N PHE A 72 -13.68 16.41 -6.17
CA PHE A 72 -13.50 14.95 -6.19
C PHE A 72 -12.03 14.54 -5.99
N ILE A 73 -11.82 13.51 -5.18
CA ILE A 73 -10.52 12.81 -5.06
C ILE A 73 -10.24 12.02 -6.33
N GLU A 74 -11.25 11.41 -6.92
CA GLU A 74 -11.18 10.83 -8.26
C GLU A 74 -12.56 10.88 -8.88
N CYS A 75 -12.62 10.91 -10.20
CA CYS A 75 -13.86 10.68 -10.91
C CYS A 75 -13.62 9.98 -12.24
N ALA A 76 -14.62 9.25 -12.70
CA ALA A 76 -14.62 8.59 -13.99
C ALA A 76 -16.05 8.47 -14.55
N GLU A 77 -16.16 8.37 -15.87
CA GLU A 77 -17.40 7.97 -16.53
C GLU A 77 -17.36 6.47 -16.84
N PHE A 78 -18.42 5.76 -16.50
CA PHE A 78 -18.60 4.34 -16.78
C PHE A 78 -20.01 4.09 -17.32
N ILE A 79 -20.08 3.61 -18.58
CA ILE A 79 -21.34 3.33 -19.30
C ILE A 79 -22.30 4.53 -19.21
N GLY A 80 -21.80 5.72 -19.58
CA GLY A 80 -22.59 6.96 -19.64
C GLY A 80 -22.98 7.59 -18.29
N ASN A 81 -22.52 7.04 -17.17
CA ASN A 81 -22.76 7.58 -15.83
C ASN A 81 -21.45 8.01 -15.19
N TYR A 82 -21.43 9.16 -14.53
CA TYR A 82 -20.30 9.58 -13.71
C TYR A 82 -20.32 8.88 -12.36
N TYR A 83 -19.11 8.63 -11.87
CA TYR A 83 -18.81 8.18 -10.52
C TYR A 83 -17.64 9.02 -10.01
N GLY A 84 -17.67 9.42 -8.74
CA GLY A 84 -16.54 10.11 -8.15
C GLY A 84 -16.60 10.17 -6.64
N THR A 85 -15.44 10.27 -6.01
CA THR A 85 -15.30 10.23 -4.56
C THR A 85 -15.19 11.66 -3.99
N PRO A 86 -16.19 12.18 -3.26
CA PRO A 86 -16.20 13.56 -2.79
C PRO A 86 -15.10 13.82 -1.74
N LYS A 87 -14.28 14.85 -1.95
CA LYS A 87 -13.22 15.27 -1.01
C LYS A 87 -13.78 15.58 0.38
N SER A 88 -14.85 16.37 0.45
CA SER A 88 -15.45 16.82 1.71
C SER A 88 -15.82 15.66 2.63
N TYR A 89 -16.50 14.65 2.10
CA TYR A 89 -16.92 13.48 2.86
C TYR A 89 -15.71 12.70 3.41
N VAL A 90 -14.70 12.46 2.57
CA VAL A 90 -13.51 11.71 2.97
C VAL A 90 -12.73 12.45 4.06
N TYR A 91 -12.49 13.75 3.88
CA TYR A 91 -11.78 14.55 4.88
C TYR A 91 -12.56 14.66 6.20
N GLU A 92 -13.89 14.75 6.16
CA GLU A 92 -14.71 14.72 7.38
C GLU A 92 -14.50 13.43 8.17
N GLN A 93 -14.52 12.27 7.50
CA GLN A 93 -14.30 10.98 8.18
C GLN A 93 -12.88 10.87 8.74
N ILE A 94 -11.87 11.35 8.00
CA ILE A 94 -10.48 11.39 8.47
C ILE A 94 -10.34 12.25 9.72
N GLN A 95 -10.94 13.44 9.74
CA GLN A 95 -10.89 14.34 10.90
C GLN A 95 -11.65 13.75 12.11
N ALA A 96 -12.64 12.89 11.87
CA ALA A 96 -13.29 12.09 12.91
C ALA A 96 -12.44 10.88 13.39
N GLY A 97 -11.21 10.74 12.89
CA GLY A 97 -10.27 9.67 13.25
C GLY A 97 -10.53 8.34 12.55
N LYS A 98 -11.41 8.29 11.53
CA LYS A 98 -11.71 7.06 10.79
C LYS A 98 -10.76 6.87 9.61
N ASN A 99 -10.39 5.62 9.38
CA ASN A 99 -9.63 5.20 8.23
C ASN A 99 -10.58 4.96 7.05
N VAL A 100 -10.43 5.72 5.97
CA VAL A 100 -11.35 5.70 4.83
C VAL A 100 -10.81 4.78 3.74
N ILE A 101 -11.49 3.67 3.47
CA ILE A 101 -11.16 2.74 2.39
C ILE A 101 -11.75 3.25 1.08
N LEU A 102 -10.87 3.54 0.12
CA LEU A 102 -11.22 3.81 -1.27
C LEU A 102 -11.16 2.52 -2.07
N GLU A 103 -12.30 1.88 -2.28
CA GLU A 103 -12.43 0.72 -3.19
C GLU A 103 -12.59 1.20 -4.64
N ILE A 104 -11.47 1.58 -5.26
CA ILE A 104 -11.43 2.13 -6.62
C ILE A 104 -10.61 1.24 -7.57
N GLU A 105 -10.94 1.28 -8.86
CA GLU A 105 -10.13 0.64 -9.91
C GLU A 105 -8.75 1.29 -10.03
N VAL A 106 -7.81 0.58 -10.67
CA VAL A 106 -6.41 1.02 -10.77
C VAL A 106 -6.29 2.38 -11.44
N LYS A 107 -7.11 2.66 -12.46
CA LYS A 107 -7.17 3.98 -13.11
C LYS A 107 -7.59 5.09 -12.15
N GLY A 108 -8.60 4.85 -11.31
CA GLY A 108 -9.02 5.80 -10.28
C GLY A 108 -7.91 6.05 -9.28
N ALA A 109 -7.27 4.97 -8.79
CA ALA A 109 -6.13 5.07 -7.88
C ALA A 109 -4.95 5.88 -8.46
N MET A 110 -4.66 5.77 -9.76
CA MET A 110 -3.63 6.62 -10.39
C MET A 110 -3.98 8.11 -10.34
N GLN A 111 -5.26 8.48 -10.46
CA GLN A 111 -5.69 9.88 -10.29
C GLN A 111 -5.42 10.36 -8.87
N VAL A 112 -5.72 9.53 -7.87
CA VAL A 112 -5.50 9.87 -6.46
C VAL A 112 -4.01 10.00 -6.15
N LEU A 113 -3.18 9.06 -6.63
CA LEU A 113 -1.74 9.05 -6.38
C LEU A 113 -0.98 10.18 -7.11
N ALA A 114 -1.58 10.75 -8.17
CA ALA A 114 -1.05 11.92 -8.85
C ALA A 114 -1.31 13.23 -8.09
N GLN A 115 -2.15 13.23 -7.04
CA GLN A 115 -2.45 14.41 -6.24
C GLN A 115 -1.39 14.67 -5.17
N ASP A 116 -1.30 15.92 -4.72
CA ASP A 116 -0.35 16.39 -3.71
C ASP A 116 -0.80 16.08 -2.26
N THR A 117 -1.54 14.98 -2.06
CA THR A 117 -2.11 14.54 -0.77
C THR A 117 -1.39 13.30 -0.22
N LYS A 118 -0.20 13.01 -0.73
CA LYS A 118 0.56 11.76 -0.46
C LYS A 118 0.77 11.46 1.02
N LYS A 119 0.87 12.47 1.88
CA LYS A 119 1.12 12.28 3.32
C LYS A 119 -0.04 11.60 4.07
N GLU A 120 -1.26 11.70 3.54
CA GLU A 120 -2.46 11.15 4.19
C GLU A 120 -2.92 9.83 3.55
N ILE A 121 -2.29 9.44 2.45
CA ILE A 121 -2.63 8.26 1.66
C ILE A 121 -1.71 7.09 2.04
N LEU A 122 -2.34 5.95 2.27
CA LEU A 122 -1.73 4.64 2.32
C LEU A 122 -2.22 3.82 1.13
N SER A 123 -1.31 3.44 0.23
CA SER A 123 -1.66 2.81 -1.04
C SER A 123 -1.16 1.37 -1.12
N ILE A 124 -2.11 0.44 -1.31
CA ILE A 124 -1.90 -1.00 -1.32
C ILE A 124 -2.41 -1.57 -2.64
N PHE A 125 -1.52 -2.22 -3.38
CA PHE A 125 -1.84 -2.97 -4.58
C PHE A 125 -1.91 -4.46 -4.26
N LEU A 126 -3.11 -5.05 -4.37
CA LEU A 126 -3.29 -6.49 -4.30
C LEU A 126 -2.82 -7.15 -5.59
N MET A 127 -2.04 -8.21 -5.45
CA MET A 127 -1.53 -9.02 -6.56
C MET A 127 -2.05 -10.47 -6.47
N PRO A 128 -2.44 -11.13 -7.58
CA PRO A 128 -2.63 -12.57 -7.58
C PRO A 128 -1.29 -13.31 -7.48
N PRO A 129 -1.23 -14.54 -6.94
CA PRO A 129 0.02 -15.30 -6.84
C PRO A 129 0.57 -15.72 -8.21
N SER A 130 -0.28 -15.78 -9.25
CA SER A 130 0.17 -16.00 -10.62
C SER A 130 -0.88 -15.52 -11.63
N LEU A 131 -0.47 -15.33 -12.88
CA LEU A 131 -1.38 -15.04 -14.00
C LEU A 131 -2.37 -16.19 -14.25
N THR A 132 -1.93 -17.44 -14.04
CA THR A 132 -2.79 -18.62 -14.14
C THR A 132 -3.89 -18.59 -13.09
N GLU A 133 -3.55 -18.25 -11.85
CA GLU A 133 -4.51 -18.13 -10.77
C GLU A 133 -5.49 -16.97 -11.02
N LEU A 134 -5.00 -15.84 -11.50
CA LEU A 134 -5.86 -14.71 -11.90
C LEU A 134 -6.89 -15.13 -12.95
N LYS A 135 -6.45 -15.83 -14.00
CA LYS A 135 -7.32 -16.36 -15.06
C LYS A 135 -8.38 -17.32 -14.49
N ASN A 136 -7.98 -18.18 -13.56
CA ASN A 136 -8.90 -19.10 -12.89
C ASN A 136 -9.94 -18.35 -12.05
N ARG A 137 -9.54 -17.31 -11.31
CA ARG A 137 -10.46 -16.47 -10.53
C ARG A 137 -11.47 -15.72 -11.39
N ILE A 138 -11.03 -15.19 -12.54
CA ILE A 138 -11.91 -14.54 -13.52
C ILE A 138 -12.92 -15.55 -14.07
N LYS A 139 -12.47 -16.73 -14.49
CA LYS A 139 -13.36 -17.82 -14.98
C LYS A 139 -14.36 -18.29 -13.93
N LYS A 140 -13.93 -18.46 -12.68
CA LYS A 140 -14.74 -19.03 -11.59
C LYS A 140 -15.94 -18.15 -11.21
N ARG A 141 -15.90 -16.84 -11.51
CA ARG A 141 -17.06 -15.95 -11.32
C ARG A 141 -18.25 -16.29 -12.24
N GLY A 142 -18.04 -17.07 -13.31
CA GLY A 142 -19.11 -17.69 -14.11
C GLY A 142 -19.64 -16.86 -15.29
N THR A 143 -20.26 -17.59 -16.24
CA THR A 143 -21.09 -17.20 -17.42
C THR A 143 -20.59 -16.13 -18.39
N GLU A 144 -19.40 -15.58 -18.20
CA GLU A 144 -18.79 -14.67 -19.16
C GLU A 144 -18.26 -15.43 -20.38
N SER A 145 -18.48 -14.88 -21.58
CA SER A 145 -17.96 -15.47 -22.82
C SER A 145 -16.42 -15.46 -22.84
N SER A 146 -15.82 -16.27 -23.72
CA SER A 146 -14.37 -16.27 -23.94
C SER A 146 -13.80 -14.88 -24.22
N GLU A 147 -14.57 -14.06 -24.93
CA GLU A 147 -14.22 -12.70 -25.32
C GLU A 147 -14.16 -11.77 -24.11
N ILE A 148 -15.13 -11.86 -23.19
CA ILE A 148 -15.15 -11.06 -21.96
C ILE A 148 -13.99 -11.48 -21.04
N ILE A 149 -13.73 -12.78 -20.90
CA ILE A 149 -12.59 -13.27 -20.13
C ILE A 149 -11.28 -12.74 -20.71
N LYS A 150 -11.13 -12.75 -22.03
CA LYS A 150 -9.96 -12.18 -22.72
C LYS A 150 -9.81 -10.68 -22.42
N GLN A 151 -10.88 -9.90 -22.58
CA GLN A 151 -10.86 -8.46 -22.30
C GLN A 151 -10.45 -8.15 -20.85
N ARG A 152 -10.96 -8.92 -19.88
CA ARG A 152 -10.60 -8.77 -18.46
C ARG A 152 -9.14 -9.13 -18.19
N MET A 153 -8.63 -10.18 -18.84
CA MET A 153 -7.20 -10.54 -18.77
C MET A 153 -6.31 -9.48 -19.40
N ASP A 154 -6.67 -8.98 -20.59
CA ASP A 154 -5.93 -7.92 -21.28
C ASP A 154 -5.86 -6.65 -20.41
N LYS A 155 -7.00 -6.25 -19.80
CA LYS A 155 -7.05 -5.15 -18.83
C LYS A 155 -6.11 -5.39 -17.64
N ALA A 156 -6.16 -6.58 -17.03
CA ALA A 156 -5.32 -6.90 -15.88
C ALA A 156 -3.81 -6.85 -16.20
N LEU A 157 -3.40 -7.29 -17.39
CA LEU A 157 -2.01 -7.23 -17.83
C LEU A 157 -1.50 -5.79 -17.98
N LEU A 158 -2.36 -4.85 -18.35
CA LEU A 158 -2.04 -3.42 -18.38
C LEU A 158 -2.01 -2.78 -16.98
N GLU A 159 -2.80 -3.31 -16.05
CA GLU A 159 -2.89 -2.80 -14.67
C GLU A 159 -1.74 -3.27 -13.77
N ILE A 160 -1.23 -4.50 -13.95
CA ILE A 160 -0.17 -5.07 -13.09
C ILE A 160 1.10 -4.21 -13.02
N PRO A 161 1.64 -3.67 -14.13
CA PRO A 161 2.80 -2.79 -14.08
C PRO A 161 2.58 -1.51 -13.26
N LEU A 162 1.33 -1.07 -13.06
CA LEU A 162 1.03 0.14 -12.30
C LEU A 162 1.26 -0.03 -10.79
N LYS A 163 1.51 -1.26 -10.32
CA LYS A 163 1.88 -1.57 -8.93
C LYS A 163 3.06 -0.74 -8.42
N TRP A 164 3.99 -0.36 -9.30
CA TRP A 164 5.18 0.41 -8.94
C TRP A 164 4.87 1.85 -8.49
N ASN A 165 3.63 2.31 -8.68
CA ASN A 165 3.17 3.60 -8.17
C ASN A 165 2.59 3.52 -6.75
N TYR A 166 2.43 2.31 -6.19
CA TYR A 166 1.87 2.10 -4.86
C TYR A 166 2.99 1.94 -3.83
N GLN A 167 2.71 2.32 -2.58
CA GLN A 167 3.64 2.12 -1.46
C GLN A 167 3.82 0.64 -1.13
N TYR A 168 2.75 -0.16 -1.23
CA TYR A 168 2.77 -1.56 -0.86
C TYR A 168 2.20 -2.45 -1.95
N VAL A 169 2.85 -3.59 -2.19
CA VAL A 169 2.33 -4.68 -3.03
C VAL A 169 2.11 -5.89 -2.15
N ILE A 170 0.87 -6.37 -2.07
CA ILE A 170 0.48 -7.50 -1.23
C ILE A 170 -0.08 -8.61 -2.09
N GLU A 171 0.53 -9.78 -2.04
CA GLU A 171 -0.01 -10.96 -2.70
C GLU A 171 -1.21 -11.51 -1.93
N ASN A 172 -2.25 -11.83 -2.69
CA ASN A 172 -3.49 -12.44 -2.21
C ASN A 172 -3.57 -13.90 -2.67
N ASP A 173 -2.66 -14.73 -2.16
CA ASP A 173 -2.63 -16.18 -2.29
C ASP A 173 -3.62 -16.84 -1.31
N ASN A 174 -3.58 -16.40 -0.06
CA ASN A 174 -4.42 -16.81 1.05
C ASN A 174 -5.08 -15.57 1.67
N LEU A 175 -6.41 -15.59 1.78
CA LEU A 175 -7.20 -14.45 2.25
C LEU A 175 -6.79 -13.98 3.65
N ILE A 176 -6.58 -14.92 4.58
CA ILE A 176 -6.23 -14.61 5.97
C ILE A 176 -4.84 -13.97 6.01
N ASN A 177 -3.87 -14.55 5.31
CA ASN A 177 -2.51 -14.00 5.20
C ASN A 177 -2.51 -12.59 4.59
N ALA A 178 -3.26 -12.37 3.50
CA ALA A 178 -3.37 -11.06 2.87
C ALA A 178 -3.98 -10.00 3.80
N VAL A 179 -5.02 -10.38 4.56
CA VAL A 179 -5.64 -9.51 5.57
C VAL A 179 -4.64 -9.18 6.69
N ASP A 180 -3.91 -10.17 7.21
CA ASP A 180 -2.93 -9.95 8.27
C ASP A 180 -1.74 -9.10 7.80
N LYS A 181 -1.31 -9.25 6.54
CA LYS A 181 -0.33 -8.36 5.89
C LYS A 181 -0.83 -6.91 5.87
N ILE A 182 -2.07 -6.67 5.46
CA ILE A 182 -2.65 -5.32 5.43
C ILE A 182 -2.76 -4.74 6.83
N LYS A 183 -3.22 -5.52 7.82
CA LYS A 183 -3.28 -5.07 9.22
C LYS A 183 -1.90 -4.66 9.74
N ASP A 184 -0.87 -5.43 9.41
CA ASP A 184 0.50 -5.12 9.80
C ASP A 184 1.00 -3.82 9.15
N VAL A 185 0.72 -3.63 7.86
CA VAL A 185 1.02 -2.37 7.13
C VAL A 185 0.30 -1.18 7.78
N LEU A 186 -0.99 -1.32 8.10
CA LEU A 186 -1.76 -0.28 8.79
C LEU A 186 -1.17 0.06 10.14
N GLN A 187 -0.69 -0.93 10.89
CA GLN A 187 -0.04 -0.71 12.16
C GLN A 187 1.33 -0.03 12.00
N LYS A 188 2.17 -0.53 11.09
CA LYS A 188 3.50 0.05 10.77
C LYS A 188 3.38 1.53 10.41
N GLU A 189 2.39 1.88 9.59
CA GLU A 189 2.14 3.23 9.08
C GLU A 189 1.33 4.11 10.04
N ASP A 190 1.18 3.63 11.27
CA ASP A 190 0.58 4.39 12.36
C ASP A 190 -0.86 4.81 11.98
N ALA A 191 -1.60 3.95 11.26
CA ALA A 191 -3.00 4.17 10.91
C ALA A 191 -3.96 3.66 12.00
N LEU A 192 -3.46 2.89 12.96
CA LEU A 192 -4.25 2.30 14.04
C LEU A 192 -4.10 3.10 15.36
N CYS A 193 -4.97 2.79 16.34
CA CYS A 193 -4.85 3.34 17.69
C CYS A 193 -3.74 2.66 18.51
N SER A 194 -3.34 1.45 18.14
CA SER A 194 -2.21 0.75 18.76
C SER A 194 -0.89 1.38 18.35
N ASP A 195 0.13 1.23 19.20
CA ASP A 195 1.48 1.71 18.90
C ASP A 195 2.01 1.03 17.62
N ALA A 196 2.49 1.83 16.68
CA ALA A 196 3.11 1.35 15.45
C ALA A 196 4.25 0.37 15.74
N ARG A 197 5.01 0.57 16.83
CA ARG A 197 6.14 -0.29 17.25
C ARG A 197 5.75 -1.72 17.61
N GLN A 198 4.45 -1.99 17.74
CA GLN A 198 3.94 -3.34 17.97
C GLN A 198 3.70 -4.12 16.66
N SER A 199 3.91 -3.51 15.48
CA SER A 199 3.82 -4.23 14.21
C SER A 199 4.97 -5.23 14.06
N ARG A 200 4.75 -6.25 13.23
CA ARG A 200 5.78 -7.26 12.92
C ARG A 200 6.95 -6.63 12.17
N TYR A 201 6.75 -5.54 11.43
CA TYR A 201 7.84 -4.76 10.85
C TYR A 201 8.84 -4.29 11.91
N TRP A 202 8.38 -3.76 13.05
CA TRP A 202 9.30 -3.26 14.07
C TRP A 202 9.98 -4.39 14.86
N TYR A 203 9.33 -5.55 14.98
CA TYR A 203 10.01 -6.76 15.44
C TYR A 203 11.12 -7.19 14.47
N LEU A 204 10.80 -7.28 13.17
CA LEU A 204 11.79 -7.54 12.10
C LEU A 204 12.96 -6.57 12.21
N PHE A 205 12.69 -5.27 12.29
CA PHE A 205 13.70 -4.22 12.41
C PHE A 205 14.65 -4.46 13.59
N GLY A 206 14.10 -4.81 14.76
CA GLY A 206 14.88 -5.15 15.95
C GLY A 206 15.80 -6.34 15.73
N VAL A 207 15.29 -7.42 15.12
CA VAL A 207 16.08 -8.62 14.82
C VAL A 207 17.15 -8.34 13.76
N VAL A 208 16.84 -7.59 12.70
CA VAL A 208 17.81 -7.18 11.68
C VAL A 208 18.95 -6.38 12.33
N LYS A 209 18.62 -5.42 13.19
CA LYS A 209 19.60 -4.63 13.95
C LYS A 209 20.50 -5.50 14.83
N GLU A 210 19.90 -6.49 15.51
CA GLU A 210 20.61 -7.48 16.33
C GLU A 210 21.61 -8.28 15.47
N VAL A 211 21.17 -8.81 14.32
CA VAL A 211 22.01 -9.59 13.40
C VAL A 211 23.17 -8.75 12.85
N ILE A 212 22.91 -7.51 12.40
CA ILE A 212 23.95 -6.59 11.93
C ILE A 212 24.99 -6.35 13.02
N THR A 213 24.53 -6.02 14.23
CA THR A 213 25.41 -5.73 15.37
C THR A 213 26.31 -6.92 15.70
N MET A 214 25.75 -8.14 15.69
CA MET A 214 26.47 -9.34 16.11
C MET A 214 27.39 -9.91 15.03
N ARG A 215 27.05 -9.76 13.75
CA ARG A 215 27.74 -10.47 12.65
C ARG A 215 28.41 -9.56 11.62
N TYR A 216 27.95 -8.31 11.51
CA TYR A 216 28.34 -7.42 10.41
C TYR A 216 28.88 -6.06 10.85
N LEU A 217 29.09 -5.83 12.15
CA LEU A 217 29.60 -4.56 12.68
C LEU A 217 30.90 -4.12 12.01
N TYR A 218 31.85 -5.05 11.83
CA TYR A 218 33.11 -4.79 11.13
C TYR A 218 32.90 -4.23 9.71
N PHE A 219 31.93 -4.74 8.96
CA PHE A 219 31.64 -4.26 7.61
C PHE A 219 31.00 -2.87 7.62
N VAL A 220 30.14 -2.59 8.61
CA VAL A 220 29.51 -1.26 8.79
C VAL A 220 30.56 -0.22 9.15
N GLU A 221 31.50 -0.54 10.04
CA GLU A 221 32.59 0.35 10.42
C GLU A 221 33.53 0.64 9.25
N ASN A 222 33.93 -0.40 8.50
CA ASN A 222 34.72 -0.22 7.29
C ASN A 222 34.00 0.59 6.22
N TRP A 223 32.70 0.39 6.05
CA TRP A 223 31.90 1.19 5.13
C TRP A 223 31.93 2.68 5.51
N LYS A 224 31.73 2.98 6.80
CA LYS A 224 31.82 4.34 7.32
C LYS A 224 33.17 4.98 7.01
N LEU A 225 34.27 4.27 7.26
CA LEU A 225 35.63 4.75 6.99
C LEU A 225 35.85 5.03 5.50
N ASN A 226 35.50 4.08 4.61
CA ASN A 226 35.64 4.24 3.17
C ASN A 226 34.85 5.45 2.64
N VAL A 227 33.64 5.67 3.15
CA VAL A 227 32.82 6.82 2.76
C VAL A 227 33.43 8.15 3.24
N LEU A 228 34.01 8.17 4.44
CA LEU A 228 34.71 9.36 4.97
C LEU A 228 35.92 9.72 4.11
N GLU A 229 36.75 8.74 3.74
CA GLU A 229 37.93 8.94 2.88
C GLU A 229 37.54 9.48 1.50
N LEU A 230 36.48 8.96 0.87
CA LEU A 230 35.99 9.42 -0.45
C LEU A 230 35.41 10.84 -0.44
N VAL A 231 34.98 11.33 0.72
CA VAL A 231 34.39 12.68 0.90
C VAL A 231 35.46 13.76 0.99
N GLU A 232 36.61 13.46 1.61
CA GLU A 232 37.73 14.40 1.74
C GLU A 232 38.26 14.86 0.36
N ASP A 233 38.25 13.98 -0.63
CA ASP A 233 38.69 14.30 -2.00
C ASP A 233 37.71 15.18 -2.80
N ASN A 234 36.43 15.27 -2.42
CA ASN A 234 35.38 15.85 -3.28
C ASN A 234 34.58 17.02 -2.69
N HIS A 235 34.99 17.61 -1.56
CA HIS A 235 34.37 18.81 -0.94
C HIS A 235 32.84 18.73 -0.73
N ARG A 236 32.28 17.52 -0.55
CA ARG A 236 30.83 17.34 -0.28
C ARG A 236 30.60 16.92 1.17
N VAL A 237 30.25 17.89 2.01
CA VAL A 237 29.79 17.61 3.38
C VAL A 237 28.53 16.73 3.34
N LYS A 238 28.60 15.53 3.94
CA LYS A 238 27.66 14.96 4.95
C LYS A 238 27.93 13.47 5.19
N SER A 239 28.85 13.16 6.11
CA SER A 239 29.08 11.81 6.62
C SER A 239 29.15 11.75 8.15
N GLU A 240 29.54 12.85 8.83
CA GLU A 240 29.67 12.86 10.30
C GLU A 240 28.37 12.54 11.04
N ASP A 241 27.23 13.05 10.55
CA ASP A 241 25.90 12.82 11.14
C ASP A 241 25.14 11.61 10.55
N PHE A 242 25.76 10.85 9.64
CA PHE A 242 25.08 9.73 9.00
C PHE A 242 25.16 8.45 9.85
N ASP A 243 24.00 7.94 10.26
CA ASP A 243 23.92 6.66 10.97
C ASP A 243 23.90 5.48 9.98
N PHE A 244 25.11 5.02 9.62
CA PHE A 244 25.33 3.87 8.74
C PHE A 244 24.62 2.60 9.22
N MET A 245 24.58 2.37 10.54
CA MET A 245 24.02 1.15 11.11
C MET A 245 22.49 1.18 11.02
N ASN A 246 21.88 2.31 11.38
CA ASN A 246 20.45 2.49 11.21
C ASN A 246 20.05 2.46 9.73
N HIS A 247 20.81 3.09 8.84
CA HIS A 247 20.50 3.08 7.41
C HIS A 247 20.55 1.66 6.81
N LEU A 248 21.58 0.87 7.14
CA LEU A 248 21.64 -0.53 6.72
C LEU A 248 20.46 -1.33 7.29
N THR A 249 20.12 -1.10 8.56
CA THR A 249 18.99 -1.76 9.21
C THR A 249 17.67 -1.46 8.49
N VAL A 250 17.43 -0.20 8.11
CA VAL A 250 16.24 0.21 7.34
C VAL A 250 16.20 -0.48 5.99
N ILE A 251 17.28 -0.41 5.19
CA ILE A 251 17.33 -1.02 3.85
C ILE A 251 17.02 -2.52 3.92
N LEU A 252 17.66 -3.24 4.83
CA LEU A 252 17.47 -4.69 4.93
C LEU A 252 16.07 -5.03 5.46
N SER A 253 15.55 -4.27 6.43
CA SER A 253 14.20 -4.48 6.95
C SER A 253 13.14 -4.22 5.89
N ASP A 254 13.25 -3.13 5.14
CA ASP A 254 12.29 -2.79 4.08
C ASP A 254 12.29 -3.85 2.97
N ARG A 255 13.47 -4.29 2.51
CA ARG A 255 13.57 -5.36 1.50
C ARG A 255 12.96 -6.69 1.96
N ILE A 256 13.22 -7.09 3.21
CA ILE A 256 12.64 -8.34 3.75
C ILE A 256 11.12 -8.18 3.90
N TYR A 257 10.67 -7.04 4.39
CA TYR A 257 9.25 -6.76 4.57
C TYR A 257 8.49 -6.79 3.25
N GLU A 258 8.98 -6.06 2.24
CA GLU A 258 8.42 -6.03 0.89
C GLU A 258 8.36 -7.41 0.25
N ASP A 259 9.44 -8.20 0.36
CA ASP A 259 9.49 -9.58 -0.14
C ASP A 259 8.42 -10.47 0.54
N VAL A 260 8.25 -10.34 1.86
CA VAL A 260 7.24 -11.11 2.59
C VAL A 260 5.82 -10.66 2.24
N LEU A 261 5.58 -9.35 2.08
CA LEU A 261 4.29 -8.85 1.62
C LEU A 261 3.95 -9.38 0.22
N ALA A 262 4.93 -9.37 -0.67
CA ALA A 262 4.77 -9.77 -2.06
C ALA A 262 4.72 -11.29 -2.27
N HIS A 263 5.38 -12.12 -1.45
CA HIS A 263 5.58 -13.54 -1.76
C HIS A 263 5.58 -14.49 -0.54
N GLY A 264 5.46 -13.95 0.68
CA GLY A 264 5.65 -14.73 1.91
C GLY A 264 4.42 -14.81 2.82
N PHE A 265 4.64 -15.41 3.99
CA PHE A 265 3.69 -15.39 5.10
C PHE A 265 4.09 -14.31 6.08
N VAL A 266 3.13 -13.49 6.51
CA VAL A 266 3.41 -12.37 7.42
C VAL A 266 4.01 -12.83 8.76
N ASN A 267 3.70 -14.05 9.20
CA ASN A 267 4.27 -14.64 10.42
C ASN A 267 5.76 -14.98 10.29
N SER A 268 6.32 -15.07 9.08
CA SER A 268 7.76 -15.20 8.89
C SER A 268 8.53 -13.98 9.39
N LEU A 269 7.88 -12.81 9.48
CA LEU A 269 8.49 -11.58 10.02
C LEU A 269 8.81 -11.65 11.52
N VAL A 270 8.31 -12.66 12.23
CA VAL A 270 8.62 -12.87 13.66
C VAL A 270 9.52 -14.08 13.92
N ASP A 271 9.97 -14.77 12.86
CA ASP A 271 10.88 -15.89 12.93
C ASP A 271 12.35 -15.41 12.80
N LYS A 272 13.11 -15.51 13.89
CA LYS A 272 14.51 -15.04 13.92
C LYS A 272 15.43 -15.79 12.95
N ASP A 273 15.20 -17.09 12.74
CA ASP A 273 16.05 -17.90 11.85
C ASP A 273 15.78 -17.55 10.39
N PHE A 274 14.50 -17.35 10.04
CA PHE A 274 14.12 -16.84 8.73
C PHE A 274 14.75 -15.48 8.45
N ILE A 275 14.61 -14.53 9.38
CA ILE A 275 15.15 -13.17 9.25
C ILE A 275 16.67 -13.20 9.10
N SER A 276 17.37 -13.96 9.94
CA SER A 276 18.84 -14.06 9.90
C SER A 276 19.33 -14.57 8.54
N LYS A 277 18.71 -15.62 7.99
CA LYS A 277 19.04 -16.15 6.66
C LYS A 277 18.79 -15.15 5.53
N LYS A 278 17.71 -14.36 5.64
CA LYS A 278 17.40 -13.30 4.67
C LYS A 278 18.43 -12.18 4.73
N VAL A 279 18.82 -11.74 5.92
CA VAL A 279 19.90 -10.75 6.11
C VAL A 279 21.21 -11.26 5.49
N GLU A 280 21.63 -12.50 5.78
CA GLU A 280 22.85 -13.08 5.21
C GLU A 280 22.88 -13.02 3.69
N LYS A 281 21.77 -13.34 3.03
CA LYS A 281 21.66 -13.28 1.58
C LYS A 281 21.68 -11.85 1.06
N LEU A 282 20.88 -10.96 1.66
CA LEU A 282 20.75 -9.57 1.21
C LEU A 282 22.03 -8.75 1.43
N MET A 283 22.85 -9.10 2.42
CA MET A 283 24.15 -8.46 2.65
C MET A 283 25.09 -8.56 1.44
N LEU A 284 24.94 -9.60 0.60
CA LEU A 284 25.71 -9.76 -0.64
C LEU A 284 25.26 -8.79 -1.76
N GLU A 285 24.09 -8.18 -1.61
CA GLU A 285 23.47 -7.26 -2.57
C GLU A 285 23.58 -5.79 -2.13
N VAL A 286 24.24 -5.51 -1.00
CA VAL A 286 24.44 -4.15 -0.49
C VAL A 286 25.66 -3.52 -1.17
N ASP A 287 25.47 -2.34 -1.75
CA ASP A 287 26.55 -1.54 -2.31
C ASP A 287 27.19 -0.65 -1.22
N PHE A 288 28.28 -1.13 -0.63
CA PHE A 288 29.06 -0.41 0.38
C PHE A 288 29.97 0.69 -0.19
N PHE A 289 29.92 0.99 -1.50
CA PHE A 289 30.83 1.95 -2.13
C PHE A 289 30.13 3.18 -2.72
N SER A 290 28.79 3.26 -2.68
CA SER A 290 28.08 4.43 -3.21
C SER A 290 27.69 5.46 -2.14
N LEU A 291 27.97 6.74 -2.42
CA LEU A 291 27.46 7.90 -1.67
C LEU A 291 25.98 8.17 -1.92
N LYS A 292 25.44 7.64 -3.03
CA LYS A 292 23.99 7.62 -3.28
C LYS A 292 23.37 6.54 -2.42
N GLN A 293 23.41 6.78 -1.11
CA GLN A 293 22.38 6.31 -0.20
C GLN A 293 21.08 6.73 -0.87
N THR A 294 20.36 5.78 -1.46
CA THR A 294 19.06 6.04 -2.08
C THR A 294 18.27 6.91 -1.13
N LYS A 295 17.87 8.11 -1.58
CA LYS A 295 16.89 8.90 -0.84
C LYS A 295 15.68 7.99 -0.68
N LEU A 296 15.41 7.61 0.56
CA LEU A 296 14.08 7.18 0.96
C LEU A 296 13.25 8.46 0.87
N ASP A 297 12.54 8.63 -0.25
CA ASP A 297 11.52 9.67 -0.42
C ASP A 297 10.30 9.37 0.47
#